data_AF-A0A0C9TL12-F1
#
_entry.id   AF-A0A0C9TL12-F1
#
_cell.length_a   1.000
_cell.length_b   1.000
_cell.length_c   1.000
_cell.angle_alpha   90.00
_cell.angle_beta   90.00
_cell.angle_gamma   90.00
#
_symmetry.space_group_name_H-M   'P 1'
#
loop_
_entity.id
_entity.type
_entity.pdbx_description
1 polymer ?
#
loop_
_entity_poly.entity_id
_entity_poly.type
_entity_poly.pdbx_seq_one_letter_code
_entity_poly.pdbx_strand_id
1 'polypeptide(L)'
;MQASSSSSSHVPANSFLDASIPFNLPPRRSMKMLKDGSDFVWPDAAHSLFVKGLQQWKVLTIGSKRTRAPRGEGKTDFLVRYLQQHGVERTKKQVASHL
;
A
#
# COMPACT_ATOMS: atom_id res chain seq x y z
N MET A 1 -19.77 -51.98 -24.00
CA MET A 1 -19.23 -51.90 -22.63
C MET A 1 -17.73 -52.08 -22.68
N GLN A 2 -17.01 -51.43 -21.75
CA GLN A 2 -15.55 -51.45 -21.48
C GLN A 2 -14.76 -50.39 -22.28
N ALA A 3 -14.36 -49.23 -21.74
CA ALA A 3 -13.64 -48.82 -20.52
C ALA A 3 -12.18 -48.47 -20.86
N SER A 4 -11.94 -47.17 -21.02
CA SER A 4 -10.62 -46.55 -21.24
C SER A 4 -9.80 -46.60 -19.95
N SER A 5 -8.53 -46.99 -20.04
CA SER A 5 -7.56 -46.88 -18.93
C SER A 5 -6.30 -46.14 -19.37
N SER A 6 -6.14 -44.97 -18.75
CA SER A 6 -4.92 -44.42 -18.14
C SER A 6 -3.59 -44.47 -18.91
N SER A 7 -3.05 -43.29 -19.21
CA SER A 7 -1.60 -43.07 -19.14
C SER A 7 -1.32 -41.70 -18.55
N SER A 8 -0.69 -41.76 -17.38
CA SER A 8 -0.28 -40.68 -16.48
C SER A 8 0.90 -39.91 -17.10
N SER A 9 0.70 -38.63 -17.41
CA SER A 9 1.79 -37.71 -17.73
C SER A 9 2.25 -37.01 -16.46
N HIS A 10 3.34 -37.54 -15.92
CA HIS A 10 4.18 -37.01 -14.86
C HIS A 10 4.61 -35.57 -15.18
N VAL A 11 4.22 -34.59 -14.36
CA VAL A 11 4.79 -33.24 -14.40
C VAL A 11 6.00 -33.18 -13.47
N PRO A 12 7.23 -32.96 -13.98
CA PRO A 12 8.40 -32.85 -13.12
C PRO A 12 8.37 -31.53 -12.35
N ALA A 13 8.68 -31.66 -11.06
CA ALA A 13 8.92 -30.58 -10.13
C ALA A 13 10.06 -29.67 -10.62
N ASN A 14 9.73 -28.44 -11.01
CA ASN A 14 10.70 -27.35 -11.08
C ASN A 14 9.97 -26.01 -11.00
N SER A 15 9.94 -25.43 -9.81
CA SER A 15 10.19 -24.00 -9.54
C SER A 15 9.72 -23.66 -8.13
N PHE A 16 10.51 -24.10 -7.14
CA PHE A 16 10.58 -23.41 -5.85
C PHE A 16 11.22 -22.04 -6.09
N LEU A 17 10.44 -21.09 -6.60
CA LEU A 17 10.74 -19.67 -6.51
C LEU A 17 9.99 -19.14 -5.30
N ASP A 18 10.77 -19.10 -4.22
CA ASP A 18 10.94 -17.95 -3.33
C ASP A 18 9.70 -17.19 -2.87
N ALA A 19 9.53 -17.22 -1.55
CA ALA A 19 8.50 -16.54 -0.80
C ALA A 19 8.51 -15.01 -1.01
N SER A 20 7.64 -14.52 -1.88
CA SER A 20 7.11 -13.15 -1.79
C SER A 20 5.60 -13.20 -1.62
N ILE A 21 5.18 -13.23 -0.36
CA ILE A 21 3.79 -13.22 0.12
C ILE A 21 2.98 -12.18 -0.68
N PRO A 22 1.88 -12.56 -1.36
CA PRO A 22 0.97 -11.57 -1.92
C PRO A 22 0.31 -10.83 -0.75
N PHE A 23 0.64 -9.55 -0.60
CA PHE A 23 -0.08 -8.65 0.29
C PHE A 23 -1.51 -8.55 -0.25
N ASN A 24 -2.39 -9.40 0.28
CA ASN A 24 -3.77 -9.57 -0.15
C ASN A 24 -4.60 -8.35 0.29
N LEU A 25 -4.43 -7.24 -0.42
CA LEU A 25 -5.35 -6.11 -0.35
C LEU A 25 -6.60 -6.44 -1.16
N PRO A 26 -7.82 -6.16 -0.64
CA PRO A 26 -9.04 -6.40 -1.39
C PRO A 26 -9.02 -5.63 -2.72
N PRO A 27 -9.53 -6.22 -3.82
CA PRO A 27 -9.66 -5.53 -5.11
C PRO A 27 -10.44 -4.22 -4.93
N ARG A 28 -9.88 -3.09 -5.38
CA ARG A 28 -10.54 -1.77 -5.29
C ARG A 28 -11.85 -1.80 -6.10
N ARG A 29 -12.99 -1.85 -5.39
CA ARG A 29 -14.33 -1.76 -5.98
C ARG A 29 -14.54 -0.37 -6.60
N SER A 30 -14.88 -0.39 -7.90
CA SER A 30 -15.36 0.72 -8.75
C SER A 30 -14.76 2.11 -8.48
N MET A 31 -13.71 2.41 -9.23
CA MET A 31 -13.11 3.73 -9.39
C MET A 31 -14.16 4.75 -9.87
N LYS A 32 -14.74 5.49 -8.92
CA LYS A 32 -15.60 6.64 -9.21
C LYS A 32 -14.74 7.76 -9.78
N MET A 33 -14.89 8.00 -11.08
CA MET A 33 -14.35 9.18 -11.76
C MET A 33 -14.92 10.47 -11.16
N LEU A 34 -14.08 11.49 -10.99
CA LEU A 34 -14.51 12.85 -10.67
C LEU A 34 -15.07 13.53 -11.94
N LYS A 35 -16.03 14.44 -11.75
CA LYS A 35 -16.83 15.09 -12.80
C LYS A 35 -16.00 15.95 -13.79
N ASP A 36 -14.75 16.27 -13.45
CA ASP A 36 -13.85 17.13 -14.23
C ASP A 36 -12.78 16.35 -15.04
N GLY A 37 -12.83 15.01 -15.06
CA GLY A 37 -11.86 14.20 -15.81
C GLY A 37 -10.43 14.19 -15.26
N SER A 38 -10.20 14.77 -14.08
CA SER A 38 -8.93 14.66 -13.34
C SER A 38 -9.02 13.53 -12.31
N ASP A 39 -8.22 12.51 -12.56
CA ASP A 39 -8.26 11.21 -11.93
C ASP A 39 -7.83 11.21 -10.44
N PHE A 40 -8.75 10.77 -9.59
CA PHE A 40 -8.58 10.32 -8.19
C PHE A 40 -8.10 11.33 -7.13
N VAL A 41 -8.80 11.35 -5.98
CA VAL A 41 -8.37 12.09 -4.77
C VAL A 41 -7.01 11.58 -4.23
N TRP A 42 -6.66 10.33 -4.55
CA TRP A 42 -5.35 9.72 -4.27
C TRP A 42 -4.87 8.94 -5.50
N PRO A 43 -4.17 9.60 -6.44
CA PRO A 43 -3.54 8.89 -7.55
C PRO A 43 -2.50 7.89 -7.02
N ASP A 44 -2.19 6.85 -7.78
CA ASP A 44 -1.27 5.77 -7.36
C ASP A 44 0.10 6.28 -6.88
N ALA A 45 0.61 7.35 -7.49
CA ALA A 45 1.83 8.02 -7.06
C ALA A 45 1.71 8.60 -5.64
N ALA A 46 0.63 9.32 -5.35
CA ALA A 46 0.36 9.90 -4.03
C ALA A 46 0.10 8.82 -2.98
N HIS A 47 -0.61 7.75 -3.35
CA HIS A 47 -0.88 6.62 -2.47
C HIS A 47 0.43 5.87 -2.10
N SER A 48 1.31 5.66 -3.07
CA SER A 48 2.62 5.04 -2.84
C SER A 48 3.48 5.85 -1.85
N LEU A 49 3.47 7.18 -1.98
CA LEU A 49 4.14 8.08 -1.04
C LEU A 49 3.49 8.05 0.35
N PHE A 50 2.16 8.02 0.43
CA PHE A 50 1.44 7.91 1.71
C PHE A 50 1.83 6.64 2.48
N VAL A 51 1.91 5.49 1.79
CA VAL A 51 2.32 4.21 2.40
C VAL A 51 3.79 4.26 2.86
N LYS A 52 4.70 4.84 2.07
CA LYS A 52 6.10 5.05 2.47
C LYS A 52 6.21 5.94 3.71
N GLY A 53 5.44 7.03 3.75
CA GLY A 53 5.35 7.91 4.93
C GLY A 53 4.85 7.18 6.17
N LEU A 54 3.84 6.30 6.03
CA LEU A 54 3.34 5.47 7.13
C LEU A 54 4.41 4.52 7.68
N GLN A 55 5.18 3.88 6.81
CA GLN A 55 6.28 3.00 7.20
C GLN A 55 7.37 3.80 7.93
N GLN A 56 7.76 4.96 7.40
CA GLN A 56 8.75 5.83 8.03
C GLN A 56 8.30 6.29 9.41
N TRP A 57 7.03 6.73 9.55
CA TRP A 57 6.46 7.12 10.83
C TRP A 57 6.48 5.98 11.85
N LYS A 58 6.11 4.75 11.43
CA LYS A 58 6.18 3.56 12.28
C LYS A 58 7.61 3.27 12.74
N VAL A 59 8.59 3.33 11.84
CA VAL A 59 10.01 3.12 12.18
C VAL A 59 10.49 4.17 13.20
N LEU A 60 10.15 5.44 13.00
CA LEU A 60 10.52 6.53 13.91
C LEU A 60 9.84 6.41 15.29
N THR A 61 8.63 5.85 15.33
CA THR A 61 7.83 5.70 16.55
C THR A 61 8.15 4.42 17.32
N ILE A 62 8.38 3.30 16.62
CA ILE A 62 8.63 1.96 17.20
C ILE A 62 10.13 1.73 17.41
N GLY A 63 10.97 2.13 16.45
CA GLY A 63 12.43 1.92 16.50
C GLY A 63 13.16 2.86 17.45
N SER A 64 12.53 3.97 17.85
CA SER A 64 13.11 4.90 18.81
C SER A 64 12.55 4.63 20.21
N LYS A 65 13.24 3.80 21.01
CA LYS A 65 13.03 3.71 22.48
C LYS A 65 13.20 5.07 23.19
N ARG A 66 13.59 6.12 22.47
CA ARG A 66 13.61 7.53 22.89
C ARG A 66 13.08 8.39 21.74
N THR A 67 11.79 8.72 21.80
CA THR A 67 11.20 10.01 21.36
C THR A 67 12.03 10.83 20.35
N ARG A 68 12.15 10.34 19.11
CA ARG A 68 12.62 11.13 17.94
C ARG A 68 11.51 11.49 16.97
N ALA A 69 10.26 11.14 17.27
CA ALA A 69 9.14 11.88 16.71
C ALA A 69 9.27 13.34 17.21
N PRO A 70 9.21 14.36 16.33
CA PRO A 70 9.17 15.74 16.78
C PRO A 70 8.08 15.86 17.84
N ARG A 71 8.45 16.31 19.05
CA ARG A 71 7.58 16.33 20.23
C ARG A 71 6.27 17.03 19.86
N GLY A 72 5.16 16.27 19.82
CA GLY A 72 3.81 16.80 19.62
C GLY A 72 3.27 16.76 18.18
N GLU A 73 4.02 16.27 17.19
CA GLU A 73 3.49 16.10 15.83
C GLU A 73 2.74 14.77 15.71
N GLY A 74 1.42 14.83 15.47
CA GLY A 74 0.59 13.64 15.30
C GLY A 74 0.93 12.89 14.00
N LYS A 75 0.51 11.62 13.91
CA LYS A 75 0.66 10.79 12.69
C LYS A 75 0.19 11.52 11.44
N THR A 76 -0.93 12.21 11.54
CA THR A 76 -1.56 12.98 10.46
C THR A 76 -0.71 14.16 10.02
N ASP A 77 -0.15 14.91 10.98
CA ASP A 77 0.69 16.07 10.72
C ASP A 77 1.99 15.67 10.01
N PHE A 78 2.62 14.61 10.52
CA PHE A 78 3.81 14.03 9.90
C PHE A 78 3.56 13.62 8.45
N LEU A 79 2.45 12.96 8.17
CA LEU A 79 2.12 12.50 6.82
C LEU A 79 1.83 13.66 5.86
N VAL A 80 1.15 14.71 6.33
CA VAL A 80 0.94 15.92 5.53
C VAL A 80 2.27 16.53 5.13
N ARG A 81 3.18 16.71 6.10
CA ARG A 81 4.51 17.25 5.86
C ARG A 81 5.33 16.37 4.92
N TYR A 82 5.30 15.04 5.11
CA TYR A 82 6.01 14.10 4.26
C TYR A 82 5.52 14.16 2.81
N LEU A 83 4.20 14.18 2.60
CA LEU A 83 3.62 14.30 1.26
C LEU A 83 3.99 15.63 0.61
N GLN A 84 3.93 16.74 1.36
CA GLN A 84 4.30 18.06 0.86
C GLN A 84 5.77 18.12 0.43
N GLN A 85 6.69 17.50 1.17
CA GLN A 85 8.10 17.39 0.80
C GLN A 85 8.33 16.62 -0.51
N HIS A 86 7.41 15.72 -0.87
CA HIS A 86 7.43 14.97 -2.11
C HIS A 86 6.55 15.59 -3.22
N GLY A 87 6.12 16.85 -3.06
CA GLY A 87 5.33 17.58 -4.05
C GLY A 87 3.85 17.21 -4.10
N VAL A 88 3.33 16.51 -3.08
CA VAL A 88 1.93 16.13 -2.97
C VAL A 88 1.26 16.95 -1.87
N GLU A 89 0.50 17.96 -2.25
CA GLU A 89 -0.24 18.79 -1.30
C GLU A 89 -1.56 18.12 -0.88
N ARG A 90 -1.66 17.75 0.40
CA ARG A 90 -2.88 17.19 1.01
C ARG A 90 -3.13 17.82 2.37
N THR A 91 -4.39 18.07 2.67
CA THR A 91 -4.80 18.66 3.95
C THR A 91 -4.83 17.62 5.08
N LYS A 92 -4.70 18.08 6.33
CA LYS A 92 -4.84 17.20 7.52
C LYS A 92 -6.14 16.41 7.53
N LYS A 93 -7.26 17.01 7.10
CA LYS A 93 -8.56 16.34 7.00
C LYS A 93 -8.58 15.24 5.94
N GLN A 94 -7.98 15.49 4.77
CA GLN A 94 -7.87 14.46 3.72
C GLN A 94 -6.98 13.30 4.16
N VAL A 95 -5.86 13.60 4.83
CA VAL A 95 -4.95 12.58 5.38
C VAL A 95 -5.64 11.79 6.51
N ALA A 96 -6.36 12.45 7.42
CA ALA A 96 -7.14 11.80 8.47
C ALA A 96 -8.26 10.91 7.91
N SER A 97 -8.93 11.36 6.85
CA SER A 97 -9.97 10.58 6.17
C SER A 97 -9.42 9.39 5.39
N HIS A 98 -8.12 9.40 5.05
CA HIS A 98 -7.47 8.33 4.29
C HIS A 98 -6.78 7.29 5.17
N LEU A 99 -6.45 7.69 6.41
CA LEU A 99 -5.89 6.86 7.47
C LEU A 99 -6.82 5.72 7.90
#